data_AF-A0A9E4KD54-F1
#
_entry.id   AF-A0A9E4KD54-F1
#
_cell.length_a   1.000
_cell.length_b   1.000
_cell.length_c   1.000
_cell.angle_alpha   90.00
_cell.angle_beta   90.00
_cell.angle_gamma   90.00
#
_symmetry.space_group_name_H-M   'P 1'
#
loop_
_entity.id
_entity.type
_entity.pdbx_description
1 polymer ?
#
loop_
_entity_poly.entity_id
_entity_poly.type
_entity_poly.pdbx_seq_one_letter_code
_entity_poly.pdbx_strand_id
1 'polypeptide(L)'
;MAFPIITADQRLAEKRGIKGCILGPSGIGKTSLLWTVEADKTLFFDLEAGDLAVEGWTGDAIRPRTWQECRDFAVFIGGPNPALRDEQPYSQAHYDAVCEKFGDPISLDKYDTVFIDSITVAGRLCLQWCKGQPQAFSERSGKPDTRGAYGLHGQEMIAWLTHLQHTRNKNIWFVGILDEKIDDFNRKVFAPQIDGSKTALELPGIVDQVITLAEIQSDDGQRYRAFINHTLNPYGYPAKDRSGRLDVIEEPHLGRLMTKIHGPVTPASDRLSFARPAPIETQTNTEARSSASMQPRDTAHPEHKGAQ
;
A
#
# COMPACT_ATOMS: atom_id res chain seq x y z
N MET A 1 -19.86 36.58 7.88
CA MET A 1 -19.45 35.36 7.14
C MET A 1 -20.16 34.18 7.77
N ALA A 2 -20.85 33.35 6.98
CA ALA A 2 -21.47 32.13 7.49
C ALA A 2 -20.37 31.09 7.82
N PHE A 3 -20.59 30.29 8.87
CA PHE A 3 -19.68 29.21 9.21
C PHE A 3 -19.66 28.19 8.05
N PRO A 4 -18.49 27.81 7.49
CA PRO A 4 -18.43 27.02 6.26
C PRO A 4 -18.67 25.53 6.55
N ILE A 5 -19.90 25.17 6.95
CA ILE A 5 -20.29 23.78 7.16
C ILE A 5 -20.64 23.15 5.82
N ILE A 6 -19.91 22.11 5.43
CA ILE A 6 -20.23 21.27 4.27
C ILE A 6 -21.34 20.29 4.70
N THR A 7 -22.47 20.30 4.00
CA THR A 7 -23.59 19.40 4.31
C THR A 7 -23.26 17.95 3.97
N ALA A 8 -24.04 16.99 4.50
CA ALA A 8 -23.86 15.58 4.17
C ALA A 8 -23.97 15.34 2.65
N ASP A 9 -24.94 15.97 1.99
CA ASP A 9 -25.14 15.84 0.54
C ASP A 9 -23.98 16.43 -0.26
N GLN A 10 -23.48 17.61 0.13
CA GLN A 10 -22.30 18.22 -0.49
C GLN A 10 -21.06 17.31 -0.32
N ARG A 11 -20.84 16.78 0.89
CA ARG A 11 -19.74 15.86 1.19
C ARG A 11 -19.81 14.55 0.40
N LEU A 12 -21.02 14.05 0.14
CA LEU A 12 -21.28 12.84 -0.64
C LEU A 12 -21.18 13.07 -2.15
N ALA A 13 -21.48 14.29 -2.63
CA ALA A 13 -21.37 14.67 -4.03
C ALA A 13 -19.92 14.98 -4.47
N GLU A 14 -19.02 15.28 -3.54
CA GLU A 14 -17.60 15.49 -3.86
C GLU A 14 -16.95 14.21 -4.42
N LYS A 15 -16.39 14.31 -5.64
CA LYS A 15 -15.57 13.26 -6.25
C LYS A 15 -14.33 13.02 -5.37
N ARG A 16 -14.15 11.79 -4.89
CA ARG A 16 -13.01 11.38 -4.07
C ARG A 16 -12.13 10.41 -4.84
N GLY A 17 -10.90 10.84 -5.12
CA GLY A 17 -9.86 9.97 -5.67
C GLY A 17 -9.33 9.00 -4.63
N ILE A 18 -9.00 7.78 -5.06
CA ILE A 18 -8.38 6.75 -4.24
C ILE A 18 -6.91 7.08 -4.03
N LYS A 19 -6.44 7.04 -2.78
CA LYS A 19 -5.01 7.16 -2.46
C LYS A 19 -4.52 5.80 -2.04
N GLY A 20 -3.73 5.15 -2.89
CA GLY A 20 -3.35 3.78 -2.71
C GLY A 20 -1.86 3.52 -2.91
N CYS A 21 -1.35 2.50 -2.23
CA CYS A 21 -0.05 1.94 -2.48
C CYS A 21 -0.16 0.44 -2.75
N ILE A 22 0.46 -0.05 -3.82
CA ILE A 22 0.56 -1.47 -4.16
C ILE A 22 2.01 -1.91 -3.97
N LEU A 23 2.20 -2.86 -3.08
CA LEU A 23 3.51 -3.40 -2.71
C LEU A 23 3.60 -4.85 -3.15
N GLY A 24 4.76 -5.29 -3.63
CA GLY A 24 4.96 -6.69 -3.97
C GLY A 24 6.39 -6.99 -4.35
N PRO A 25 6.79 -8.27 -4.36
CA PRO A 25 8.16 -8.66 -4.68
C PRO A 25 8.54 -8.20 -6.10
N SER A 26 9.85 -8.16 -6.38
CA SER A 26 10.33 -7.86 -7.73
C SER A 26 9.80 -8.89 -8.72
N GLY A 27 9.45 -8.46 -9.94
CA GLY A 27 8.97 -9.34 -11.01
C GLY A 27 7.51 -9.83 -10.89
N ILE A 28 6.78 -9.54 -9.80
CA ILE A 28 5.39 -10.03 -9.62
C ILE A 28 4.37 -9.41 -10.59
N GLY A 29 4.75 -8.36 -11.33
CA GLY A 29 3.92 -7.69 -12.32
C GLY A 29 3.18 -6.44 -11.81
N LYS A 30 3.80 -5.66 -10.92
CA LYS A 30 3.25 -4.37 -10.45
C LYS A 30 2.98 -3.40 -11.61
N THR A 31 3.97 -3.16 -12.46
CA THR A 31 3.85 -2.28 -13.65
C THR A 31 2.79 -2.79 -14.63
N SER A 32 2.62 -4.12 -14.76
CA SER A 32 1.63 -4.72 -15.67
C SER A 32 0.17 -4.39 -15.28
N LEU A 33 -0.07 -3.85 -14.08
CA LEU A 33 -1.39 -3.36 -13.68
C LEU A 33 -1.87 -2.18 -14.55
N LEU A 34 -0.99 -1.48 -15.26
CA LEU A 34 -1.36 -0.46 -16.25
C LEU A 34 -2.26 -1.01 -17.36
N TRP A 35 -2.16 -2.30 -17.69
CA TRP A 35 -3.06 -2.98 -18.65
C TRP A 35 -4.48 -3.18 -18.12
N THR A 36 -4.70 -2.94 -16.82
CA THR A 36 -5.97 -3.20 -16.14
C THR A 36 -6.74 -1.91 -15.84
N VAL A 37 -6.28 -0.77 -16.36
CA VAL A 37 -6.91 0.55 -16.22
C VAL A 37 -7.20 1.18 -17.59
N GLU A 38 -8.06 2.20 -17.63
CA GLU A 38 -8.32 2.99 -18.83
C GLU A 38 -7.09 3.84 -19.18
N ALA A 39 -6.42 3.51 -20.29
CA ALA A 39 -5.14 4.11 -20.67
C ALA A 39 -5.26 5.60 -21.02
N ASP A 40 -6.35 6.01 -21.66
CA ASP A 40 -6.65 7.40 -22.05
C ASP A 40 -6.95 8.31 -20.84
N LYS A 41 -7.31 7.72 -19.69
CA LYS A 41 -7.58 8.43 -18.43
C LYS A 41 -6.52 8.19 -17.35
N THR A 42 -5.41 7.54 -17.70
CA THR A 42 -4.32 7.25 -16.77
C THR A 42 -3.03 7.93 -17.21
N LEU A 43 -2.46 8.74 -16.32
CA LEU A 43 -1.11 9.26 -16.48
C LEU A 43 -0.11 8.31 -15.81
N PHE A 44 0.81 7.76 -16.60
CA PHE A 44 1.89 6.95 -16.08
C PHE A 44 3.08 7.82 -15.66
N PHE A 45 3.43 7.78 -14.38
CA PHE A 45 4.58 8.45 -13.81
C PHE A 45 5.70 7.42 -13.65
N ASP A 46 6.53 7.32 -14.68
CA ASP A 46 7.56 6.29 -14.87
C ASP A 46 8.92 6.76 -14.36
N LEU A 47 9.35 6.20 -13.24
CA LEU A 47 10.65 6.39 -12.60
C LEU A 47 11.59 5.20 -12.81
N GLU A 48 11.06 3.99 -12.99
CA GLU A 48 11.88 2.77 -13.13
C GLU A 48 12.37 2.51 -14.56
N ALA A 49 11.94 3.30 -15.56
CA ALA A 49 12.09 2.99 -16.98
C ALA A 49 11.46 1.62 -17.32
N GLY A 50 10.23 1.42 -16.83
CA GLY A 50 9.49 0.16 -16.90
C GLY A 50 8.98 -0.23 -18.28
N ASP A 51 9.51 0.37 -19.35
CA ASP A 51 9.01 0.28 -20.74
C ASP A 51 8.81 -1.18 -21.21
N LEU A 52 9.60 -2.14 -20.72
CA LEU A 52 9.49 -3.55 -21.08
C LEU A 52 8.18 -4.21 -20.60
N ALA A 53 7.67 -3.84 -19.43
CA ALA A 53 6.46 -4.44 -18.87
C ALA A 53 5.16 -3.89 -19.50
N VAL A 54 5.27 -2.75 -20.19
CA VAL A 54 4.16 -2.00 -20.77
C VAL A 54 4.43 -1.63 -22.23
N GLU A 55 5.25 -2.42 -22.93
CA GLU A 55 5.49 -2.24 -24.35
C GLU A 55 4.15 -2.34 -25.11
N GLY A 56 3.81 -1.28 -25.84
CA GLY A 56 2.53 -1.17 -26.56
C GLY A 56 1.36 -0.63 -25.73
N TRP A 57 1.55 -0.29 -24.45
CA TRP A 57 0.54 0.40 -23.67
C TRP A 57 0.34 1.82 -24.22
N THR A 58 -0.91 2.22 -24.46
CA THR A 58 -1.24 3.42 -25.25
C THR A 58 -1.46 4.67 -24.40
N GLY A 59 -1.28 4.59 -23.08
CA GLY A 59 -1.47 5.73 -22.19
C GLY A 59 -0.28 6.68 -22.18
N ASP A 60 -0.53 7.90 -21.74
CA ASP A 60 0.49 8.94 -21.66
C ASP A 60 1.43 8.72 -20.47
N ALA A 61 2.70 9.10 -20.62
CA ALA A 61 3.71 8.95 -19.58
C ALA A 61 4.56 10.21 -19.37
N ILE A 62 4.94 10.44 -18.11
CA ILE A 62 5.99 11.39 -17.71
C ILE A 62 7.14 10.62 -17.07
N ARG A 63 8.37 11.08 -17.33
CA ARG A 63 9.61 10.38 -16.93
C ARG A 63 10.58 11.29 -16.16
N PRO A 64 10.27 11.66 -14.91
CA PRO A 64 11.19 12.43 -14.09
C PRO A 64 12.45 11.63 -13.80
N ARG A 65 13.59 12.33 -13.79
CA ARG A 65 14.93 11.79 -13.54
C ARG A 65 15.58 12.37 -12.29
N THR A 66 14.99 13.43 -11.73
CA THR A 66 15.50 14.12 -10.55
C THR A 66 14.44 14.27 -9.48
N TRP A 67 14.86 14.42 -8.22
CA TRP A 67 13.94 14.72 -7.13
C TRP A 67 13.18 16.03 -7.36
N GLN A 68 13.82 17.04 -7.95
CA GLN A 68 13.15 18.29 -8.29
C GLN A 68 11.99 18.06 -9.25
N GLU A 69 12.20 17.30 -10.34
CA GLU A 69 11.11 16.99 -11.27
C GLU A 69 9.98 16.21 -10.60
N CYS A 70 10.29 15.31 -9.65
CA CYS A 70 9.25 14.65 -8.85
C CYS A 70 8.38 15.65 -8.08
N ARG A 71 8.99 16.70 -7.53
CA ARG A 71 8.28 17.79 -6.82
C ARG A 71 7.51 18.69 -7.79
N ASP A 72 8.11 19.04 -8.93
CA ASP A 72 7.48 19.85 -9.98
C ASP A 72 6.21 19.16 -10.48
N PHE A 73 6.29 17.89 -10.85
CA PHE A 73 5.11 17.14 -11.30
C PHE A 73 4.08 16.98 -10.20
N ALA A 74 4.49 16.77 -8.95
CA ALA A 74 3.55 16.67 -7.84
C ALA A 74 2.77 17.97 -7.61
N VAL A 75 3.43 19.14 -7.66
CA VAL A 75 2.72 20.43 -7.55
C VAL A 75 1.85 20.71 -8.78
N PHE A 76 2.30 20.31 -9.97
CA PHE A 76 1.50 20.46 -11.20
C PHE A 76 0.22 19.63 -11.13
N ILE A 77 0.30 18.40 -10.60
CA ILE A 77 -0.81 17.48 -10.41
C ILE A 77 -1.72 17.91 -9.25
N GLY A 78 -1.14 18.32 -8.13
CA GLY A 78 -1.85 18.61 -6.88
C GLY A 78 -2.36 20.03 -6.72
N GLY A 79 -1.84 20.96 -7.52
CA GLY A 79 -2.05 22.39 -7.33
C GLY A 79 -1.20 22.95 -6.18
N PRO A 80 -1.27 24.27 -5.93
CA PRO A 80 -0.55 24.90 -4.84
C PRO A 80 -1.16 24.56 -3.48
N ASN A 81 -0.33 24.48 -2.44
CA ASN A 81 -0.77 24.40 -1.06
C ASN A 81 -0.81 25.81 -0.45
N PRO A 82 -2.00 26.37 -0.17
CA PRO A 82 -2.14 27.76 0.32
C PRO A 82 -1.59 27.98 1.73
N ALA A 83 -1.25 26.92 2.47
CA ALA A 83 -0.65 27.02 3.79
C ALA A 83 0.87 27.24 3.77
N LEU A 84 1.50 27.15 2.60
CA LEU A 84 2.96 27.22 2.45
C LEU A 84 3.40 28.61 1.97
N ARG A 85 4.55 29.06 2.49
CA ARG A 85 5.19 30.30 2.07
C ARG A 85 5.88 30.13 0.72
N ASP A 86 6.10 31.22 0.00
CA ASP A 86 6.57 31.20 -1.39
C ASP A 86 7.86 30.40 -1.61
N GLU A 87 8.79 30.43 -0.66
CA GLU A 87 10.08 29.72 -0.76
C GLU A 87 9.98 28.21 -0.54
N GLN A 88 8.84 27.72 -0.06
CA GLN A 88 8.66 26.32 0.27
C GLN A 88 8.21 25.50 -0.96
N PRO A 89 8.64 24.23 -1.07
CA PRO A 89 8.07 23.32 -2.06
C PRO A 89 6.54 23.26 -1.95
N TYR A 90 5.87 23.18 -3.08
CA TYR A 90 4.41 23.15 -3.23
C TYR A 90 3.67 24.46 -2.89
N SER A 91 4.38 25.58 -2.73
CA SER A 91 3.78 26.91 -2.59
C SER A 91 3.08 27.38 -3.86
N GLN A 92 2.36 28.51 -3.77
CA GLN A 92 1.80 29.19 -4.95
C GLN A 92 2.90 29.58 -5.94
N ALA A 93 4.00 30.18 -5.46
CA ALA A 93 5.12 30.57 -6.31
C ALA A 93 5.77 29.36 -7.01
N HIS A 94 5.89 28.22 -6.32
CA HIS A 94 6.38 26.99 -6.94
C HIS A 94 5.42 26.47 -8.03
N TYR A 95 4.12 26.49 -7.77
CA TYR A 95 3.11 26.10 -8.74
C TYR A 95 3.12 26.99 -9.99
N ASP A 96 3.19 28.31 -9.82
CA ASP A 96 3.20 29.27 -10.92
C ASP A 96 4.43 29.08 -11.81
N ALA A 97 5.61 28.91 -11.20
CA ALA A 97 6.85 28.63 -11.93
C ALA A 97 6.79 27.31 -12.72
N VAL A 98 6.12 26.29 -12.16
CA VAL A 98 5.92 25.02 -12.84
C VAL A 98 4.89 25.14 -13.98
N CYS A 99 3.83 25.94 -13.81
CA CYS A 99 2.87 26.21 -14.89
C CYS A 99 3.52 26.99 -16.05
N GLU A 100 4.45 27.91 -15.77
CA GLU A 100 5.24 28.57 -16.82
C GLU A 100 6.09 27.56 -17.61
N LYS A 101 6.64 26.56 -16.91
CA LYS A 101 7.52 25.52 -17.49
C LYS A 101 6.74 24.43 -18.25
N PHE A 102 5.63 23.95 -17.71
CA PHE A 102 4.87 22.81 -18.23
C PHE A 102 3.63 23.21 -19.04
N GLY A 103 3.21 24.47 -18.95
CA GLY A 103 2.00 24.98 -19.57
C GLY A 103 0.77 24.82 -18.68
N ASP A 104 -0.40 24.78 -19.32
CA ASP A 104 -1.68 24.82 -18.62
C ASP A 104 -2.00 23.48 -17.91
N PRO A 105 -2.28 23.50 -16.59
CA PRO A 105 -2.68 22.32 -15.81
C PRO A 105 -4.00 21.69 -16.30
N ILE A 106 -4.83 22.38 -17.08
CA ILE A 106 -6.04 21.81 -17.72
C ILE A 106 -5.70 20.57 -18.55
N SER A 107 -4.47 20.48 -19.08
CA SER A 107 -3.98 19.28 -19.78
C SER A 107 -4.05 17.99 -18.93
N LEU A 108 -4.08 18.12 -17.60
CA LEU A 108 -4.22 17.00 -16.67
C LEU A 108 -5.66 16.58 -16.42
N ASP A 109 -6.67 17.37 -16.79
CA ASP A 109 -8.08 17.11 -16.45
C ASP A 109 -8.63 15.85 -17.12
N LYS A 110 -8.04 15.42 -18.24
CA LYS A 110 -8.38 14.16 -18.91
C LYS A 110 -8.00 12.92 -18.08
N TYR A 111 -7.06 13.05 -17.13
CA TYR A 111 -6.62 11.93 -16.30
C TYR A 111 -7.39 11.87 -14.98
N ASP A 112 -8.05 10.73 -14.76
CA ASP A 112 -8.64 10.35 -13.49
C ASP A 112 -7.62 9.68 -12.56
N THR A 113 -6.61 9.03 -13.13
CA THR A 113 -5.63 8.23 -12.37
C THR A 113 -4.20 8.64 -12.69
N VAL A 114 -3.37 8.76 -11.65
CA VAL A 114 -1.91 8.85 -11.76
C VAL A 114 -1.32 7.57 -11.16
N PHE A 115 -0.60 6.82 -11.99
CA PHE A 115 0.07 5.58 -11.62
C PHE A 115 1.57 5.83 -11.51
N ILE A 116 2.13 5.71 -10.30
CA ILE A 116 3.50 6.11 -9.98
C ILE A 116 4.36 4.87 -9.75
N ASP A 117 5.26 4.57 -10.70
CA ASP A 117 6.15 3.42 -10.69
C ASP A 117 7.63 3.86 -10.71
N SER A 118 8.34 3.92 -9.58
CA SER A 118 7.96 3.43 -8.26
C SER A 118 8.29 4.41 -7.14
N ILE A 119 7.58 4.26 -6.01
CA ILE A 119 7.92 4.95 -4.76
C ILE A 119 9.33 4.57 -4.26
N THR A 120 9.79 3.36 -4.60
CA THR A 120 11.15 2.88 -4.29
C THR A 120 12.20 3.72 -5.03
N VAL A 121 12.03 3.98 -6.32
CA VAL A 121 12.96 4.83 -7.09
C VAL A 121 12.82 6.31 -6.71
N ALA A 122 11.61 6.79 -6.44
CA ALA A 122 11.40 8.15 -5.91
C ALA A 122 12.21 8.38 -4.62
N GLY A 123 12.20 7.41 -3.70
CA GLY A 123 13.00 7.45 -2.47
C GLY A 123 14.50 7.54 -2.74
N ARG A 124 15.03 6.77 -3.71
CA ARG A 124 16.45 6.84 -4.09
C ARG A 124 16.82 8.22 -4.64
N LEU A 125 16.01 8.77 -5.54
CA LEU A 125 16.21 10.12 -6.08
C LEU A 125 16.18 11.17 -4.98
N CYS A 126 15.22 11.07 -4.06
CA CYS A 126 15.10 11.95 -2.90
C CYS A 126 16.37 11.87 -2.03
N LEU A 127 16.82 10.65 -1.67
CA LEU A 127 17.98 10.49 -0.80
C LEU A 127 19.26 11.02 -1.47
N GLN A 128 19.42 10.76 -2.76
CA GLN A 128 20.54 11.30 -3.53
C GLN A 128 20.54 12.83 -3.53
N TRP A 129 19.39 13.47 -3.72
CA TRP A 129 19.25 14.92 -3.61
C TRP A 129 19.55 15.43 -2.20
N CYS A 130 19.03 14.76 -1.17
CA CYS A 130 19.24 15.11 0.25
C CYS A 130 20.71 15.08 0.66
N LYS A 131 21.51 14.14 0.15
CA LYS A 131 22.96 14.06 0.42
C LYS A 131 23.74 15.28 -0.06
N GLY A 132 23.19 16.06 -0.99
CA GLY A 132 23.78 17.31 -1.48
C GLY A 132 23.32 18.57 -0.73
N GLN A 133 22.39 18.45 0.23
CA GLN A 133 21.82 19.61 0.92
C GLN A 133 22.63 20.01 2.15
N PRO A 134 22.59 21.28 2.60
CA PRO A 134 23.32 21.74 3.77
C PRO A 134 23.09 20.91 5.03
N GLN A 135 21.87 20.40 5.23
CA GLN A 135 21.49 19.56 6.37
C GLN A 135 22.21 18.20 6.38
N ALA A 136 22.78 17.78 5.25
CA ALA A 136 23.60 16.57 5.15
C ALA A 136 25.08 16.82 5.47
N PHE A 137 25.44 17.96 6.03
CA PHE A 137 26.80 18.28 6.46
C PHE A 137 26.83 18.79 7.90
N SER A 138 27.84 18.37 8.65
CA SER A 138 28.05 18.81 10.03
C SER A 138 28.45 20.29 10.08
N GLU A 139 27.68 21.13 10.79
CA GLU A 139 28.03 22.56 11.00
C GLU A 139 29.41 22.74 11.67
N ARG A 140 29.80 21.80 12.53
CA ARG A 140 31.07 21.86 13.26
C ARG A 140 32.28 21.46 12.42
N SER A 141 32.12 20.53 11.48
CA SER A 141 33.26 19.89 10.79
C SER A 141 33.22 19.97 9.27
N GLY A 142 32.10 20.39 8.67
CA GLY A 142 31.85 20.39 7.23
C GLY A 142 31.80 19.00 6.58
N LYS A 143 31.94 17.92 7.35
CA LYS A 143 31.93 16.54 6.84
C LYS A 143 30.49 16.06 6.60
N PRO A 144 30.28 15.11 5.64
CA PRO A 144 28.98 14.50 5.43
C PRO A 144 28.38 13.91 6.71
N ASP A 145 27.14 14.29 7.01
CA ASP A 145 26.30 13.76 8.08
C ASP A 145 25.17 12.92 7.48
N THR A 146 25.38 11.60 7.52
CA THR A 146 24.39 10.62 7.07
C THR A 146 23.07 10.73 7.83
N ARG A 147 23.09 11.07 9.13
CA ARG A 147 21.86 11.18 9.93
C ARG A 147 21.03 12.38 9.50
N GLY A 148 21.68 13.52 9.26
CA GLY A 148 21.05 14.71 8.69
C GLY A 148 20.40 14.43 7.32
N ALA A 149 21.11 13.72 6.44
CA ALA A 149 20.59 13.33 5.12
C ALA A 149 19.33 12.44 5.21
N TYR A 150 19.31 11.42 6.07
CA TYR A 150 18.13 10.57 6.28
C TYR A 150 16.98 11.32 6.97
N GLY A 151 17.30 12.25 7.87
CA GLY A 151 16.31 13.12 8.50
C GLY A 151 15.57 13.97 7.47
N LEU A 152 16.32 14.61 6.56
CA LEU A 152 15.75 15.40 5.46
C LEU A 152 14.99 14.53 4.45
N HIS A 153 15.56 13.38 4.07
CA HIS A 153 14.90 12.42 3.17
C HIS A 153 13.50 12.03 3.68
N GLY A 154 13.40 11.69 4.97
CA GLY A 154 12.11 11.37 5.57
C GLY A 154 11.14 12.55 5.65
N GLN A 155 11.62 13.80 5.66
CA GLN A 155 10.74 14.98 5.61
C GLN A 155 10.23 15.22 4.19
N GLU A 156 11.13 15.18 3.21
CA GLU A 156 10.84 15.41 1.80
C GLU A 156 9.88 14.35 1.22
N MET A 157 10.12 13.07 1.48
CA MET A 157 9.25 11.99 1.03
C MET A 157 7.84 12.10 1.62
N ILE A 158 7.72 12.43 2.91
CA ILE A 158 6.42 12.59 3.56
C ILE A 158 5.68 13.81 3.01
N ALA A 159 6.39 14.92 2.77
CA ALA A 159 5.80 16.10 2.14
C ALA A 159 5.27 15.77 0.72
N TRP A 160 6.05 15.04 -0.09
CA TRP A 160 5.66 14.63 -1.44
C TRP A 160 4.44 13.69 -1.44
N LEU A 161 4.46 12.65 -0.60
CA LEU A 161 3.34 11.72 -0.46
C LEU A 161 2.06 12.43 0.02
N THR A 162 2.19 13.30 1.01
CA THR A 162 1.06 14.06 1.57
C THR A 162 0.49 15.05 0.56
N HIS A 163 1.35 15.70 -0.22
CA HIS A 163 0.91 16.61 -1.27
C HIS A 163 0.06 15.91 -2.33
N LEU A 164 0.53 14.77 -2.85
CA LEU A 164 -0.23 13.95 -3.81
C LEU A 164 -1.49 13.31 -3.18
N GLN A 165 -1.44 13.00 -1.89
CA GLN A 165 -2.61 12.54 -1.13
C GLN A 165 -3.74 13.58 -1.13
N HIS A 166 -3.40 14.88 -1.05
CA HIS A 166 -4.38 15.96 -1.03
C HIS A 166 -5.02 16.28 -2.39
N THR A 167 -4.53 15.71 -3.51
CA THR A 167 -5.11 15.88 -4.86
C THR A 167 -6.51 15.25 -4.98
N ARG A 168 -7.56 15.89 -4.47
CA ARG A 168 -8.87 15.24 -4.23
C ARG A 168 -9.53 14.62 -5.47
N ASN A 169 -9.33 15.19 -6.65
CA ASN A 169 -10.01 14.82 -7.89
C ASN A 169 -9.36 13.66 -8.66
N LYS A 170 -8.21 13.13 -8.21
CA LYS A 170 -7.46 12.07 -8.92
C LYS A 170 -7.19 10.85 -8.04
N ASN A 171 -7.31 9.67 -8.61
CA ASN A 171 -6.76 8.45 -8.03
C ASN A 171 -5.24 8.52 -8.11
N ILE A 172 -4.53 8.30 -7.00
CA ILE A 172 -3.08 8.25 -6.94
C ILE A 172 -2.68 6.87 -6.46
N TRP A 173 -1.96 6.14 -7.30
CA TRP A 173 -1.45 4.82 -7.00
C TRP A 173 0.07 4.82 -7.01
N PHE A 174 0.67 4.61 -5.86
CA PHE A 174 2.10 4.33 -5.74
C PHE A 174 2.34 2.84 -5.86
N VAL A 175 3.28 2.42 -6.69
CA VAL A 175 3.77 1.03 -6.64
C VAL A 175 5.18 0.98 -6.10
N GLY A 176 5.52 -0.09 -5.38
CA GLY A 176 6.80 -0.24 -4.71
C GLY A 176 7.18 -1.68 -4.47
N ILE A 177 8.46 -1.92 -4.21
CA ILE A 177 8.96 -3.25 -3.87
C ILE A 177 8.63 -3.57 -2.42
N LEU A 178 8.22 -4.81 -2.16
CA LEU A 178 8.06 -5.36 -0.82
C LEU A 178 9.18 -6.36 -0.55
N ASP A 179 10.02 -6.08 0.43
CA ASP A 179 11.06 -7.01 0.89
C ASP A 179 10.47 -7.99 1.90
N GLU A 180 10.87 -9.26 1.81
CA GLU A 180 10.73 -10.25 2.87
C GLU A 180 12.04 -10.31 3.65
N LYS A 181 11.98 -10.07 4.96
CA LYS A 181 13.13 -10.13 5.88
C LYS A 181 12.85 -11.11 7.00
N ILE A 182 13.91 -11.62 7.60
CA ILE A 182 13.83 -12.44 8.80
C ILE A 182 14.28 -11.56 9.97
N ASP A 183 13.44 -11.46 11.00
CA ASP A 183 13.80 -10.75 12.24
C ASP A 183 14.69 -11.60 13.16
N ASP A 184 15.15 -11.02 14.27
CA ASP A 184 16.01 -11.70 15.25
C ASP A 184 15.34 -12.93 15.91
N PHE A 185 14.02 -13.09 15.74
CA PHE A 185 13.23 -14.20 16.24
C PHE A 185 12.86 -15.22 15.15
N ASN A 186 13.52 -15.16 13.99
CA ASN A 186 13.29 -16.02 12.85
C ASN A 186 11.85 -15.93 12.27
N ARG A 187 11.20 -14.77 12.44
CA ARG A 187 9.88 -14.48 11.88
C ARG A 187 10.02 -13.72 10.58
N LYS A 188 9.16 -14.06 9.62
CA LYS A 188 9.04 -13.31 8.38
C LYS A 188 8.42 -11.95 8.66
N VAL A 189 9.11 -10.90 8.25
CA VAL A 189 8.66 -9.51 8.32
C VAL A 189 8.71 -8.92 6.92
N PHE A 190 7.61 -8.31 6.50
CA PHE A 190 7.51 -7.65 5.21
C PHE A 190 7.61 -6.14 5.38
N ALA A 191 8.42 -5.49 4.56
CA ALA A 191 8.58 -4.04 4.60
C ALA A 191 8.73 -3.45 3.18
N PRO A 192 8.12 -2.28 2.90
CA PRO A 192 8.40 -1.55 1.67
C PRO A 192 9.90 -1.27 1.53
N GLN A 193 10.47 -1.53 0.36
CA GLN A 193 11.84 -1.15 0.04
C GLN A 193 11.88 0.34 -0.30
N ILE A 194 12.09 1.17 0.72
CA ILE A 194 12.27 2.62 0.60
C ILE A 194 13.49 3.00 1.45
N ASP A 195 14.31 3.92 0.95
CA ASP A 195 15.47 4.41 1.68
C ASP A 195 15.06 5.04 3.04
N GLY A 196 15.74 4.64 4.12
CA GLY A 196 15.38 5.06 5.47
C GLY A 196 14.06 4.44 6.00
N SER A 197 13.82 4.57 7.30
CA SER A 197 12.67 3.90 7.95
C SER A 197 11.39 4.75 7.97
N LYS A 198 11.50 6.07 8.08
CA LYS A 198 10.38 6.98 8.34
C LYS A 198 9.26 6.85 7.29
N THR A 199 9.62 6.92 6.02
CA THR A 199 8.65 6.88 4.91
C THR A 199 7.85 5.59 4.91
N ALA A 200 8.51 4.44 5.02
CA ALA A 200 7.85 3.14 5.04
C ALA A 200 6.91 2.97 6.25
N LEU A 201 7.28 3.51 7.41
CA LEU A 201 6.47 3.45 8.64
C LEU A 201 5.23 4.34 8.58
N GLU A 202 5.34 5.54 7.99
CA GLU A 202 4.24 6.51 7.94
C GLU A 202 3.34 6.35 6.71
N LEU A 203 3.81 5.69 5.65
CA LEU A 203 3.05 5.47 4.41
C LEU A 203 1.64 4.91 4.67
N PRO A 204 1.44 3.86 5.51
CA PRO A 204 0.10 3.39 5.85
C PRO A 204 -0.77 4.40 6.60
N GLY A 205 -0.20 5.44 7.21
CA GLY A 205 -0.98 6.54 7.80
C GLY A 205 -1.48 7.53 6.75
N ILE A 206 -0.71 7.72 5.68
CA ILE A 206 -0.93 8.73 4.64
C ILE A 206 -1.97 8.28 3.60
N VAL A 207 -1.78 7.11 3.00
CA VAL A 207 -2.68 6.61 1.94
C VAL A 207 -3.96 6.03 2.53
N ASP A 208 -5.02 5.85 1.74
CA ASP A 208 -6.24 5.16 2.17
C ASP A 208 -6.15 3.64 1.99
N GLN A 209 -5.46 3.20 0.93
CA GLN A 209 -5.29 1.80 0.55
C GLN A 209 -3.82 1.39 0.64
N VAL A 210 -3.54 0.27 1.29
CA VAL A 210 -2.25 -0.45 1.18
C VAL A 210 -2.58 -1.86 0.73
N ILE A 211 -2.13 -2.22 -0.46
CA ILE A 211 -2.48 -3.48 -1.11
C ILE A 211 -1.18 -4.25 -1.33
N THR A 212 -1.14 -5.52 -0.94
CA THR A 212 -0.02 -6.38 -1.31
C THR A 212 -0.39 -7.22 -2.53
N LEU A 213 0.36 -7.09 -3.63
CA LEU A 213 0.33 -8.00 -4.77
C LEU A 213 1.27 -9.17 -4.48
N ALA A 214 0.70 -10.34 -4.21
CA ALA A 214 1.43 -11.54 -3.81
C ALA A 214 1.07 -12.76 -4.66
N GLU A 215 1.98 -13.73 -4.69
CA GLU A 215 1.67 -15.10 -5.06
C GLU A 215 1.03 -15.80 -3.86
N ILE A 216 -0.14 -16.42 -4.06
CA ILE A 216 -0.82 -17.25 -3.09
C ILE A 216 -1.14 -18.61 -3.70
N GLN A 217 -1.41 -19.59 -2.84
CA GLN A 217 -1.76 -20.94 -3.24
C GLN A 217 -3.24 -21.20 -2.92
N SER A 218 -4.00 -21.72 -3.89
CA SER A 218 -5.37 -22.21 -3.68
C SER A 218 -5.38 -23.59 -3.03
N ASP A 219 -6.56 -24.00 -2.56
CA ASP A 219 -6.77 -25.30 -1.89
C ASP A 219 -6.43 -26.51 -2.77
N ASP A 220 -6.50 -26.35 -4.09
CA ASP A 220 -6.10 -27.36 -5.08
C ASP A 220 -4.59 -27.36 -5.39
N GLY A 221 -3.82 -26.51 -4.70
CA GLY A 221 -2.38 -26.41 -4.82
C GLY A 221 -1.88 -25.49 -5.95
N GLN A 222 -2.77 -24.90 -6.76
CA GLN A 222 -2.36 -23.98 -7.83
C GLN A 222 -1.88 -22.65 -7.26
N ARG A 223 -0.82 -22.10 -7.87
CA ARG A 223 -0.28 -20.79 -7.49
C ARG A 223 -0.81 -19.72 -8.43
N TYR A 224 -1.26 -18.62 -7.85
CA TYR A 224 -1.79 -17.48 -8.61
C TYR A 224 -1.46 -16.17 -7.91
N ARG A 225 -1.54 -15.08 -8.67
CA ARG A 225 -1.35 -13.73 -8.15
C ARG A 225 -2.66 -13.18 -7.61
N ALA A 226 -2.62 -12.51 -6.47
CA ALA A 226 -3.77 -11.86 -5.89
C ALA A 226 -3.39 -10.57 -5.17
N PHE A 227 -4.38 -9.71 -4.99
CA PHE A 227 -4.30 -8.58 -4.07
C PHE A 227 -4.75 -8.99 -2.68
N ILE A 228 -3.93 -8.67 -1.68
CA ILE A 228 -4.23 -8.82 -0.26
C ILE A 228 -4.53 -7.44 0.31
N ASN A 229 -5.74 -7.25 0.81
CA ASN A 229 -6.29 -5.91 1.06
C ASN A 229 -6.54 -5.59 2.54
N HIS A 230 -6.57 -6.61 3.42
CA HIS A 230 -6.95 -6.44 4.83
C HIS A 230 -5.75 -6.55 5.76
N THR A 231 -5.72 -5.72 6.80
CA THR A 231 -4.67 -5.78 7.83
C THR A 231 -4.66 -7.12 8.58
N LEU A 232 -5.84 -7.67 8.86
CA LEU A 232 -6.01 -8.99 9.48
C LEU A 232 -6.15 -10.08 8.41
N ASN A 233 -5.12 -10.27 7.58
CA ASN A 233 -5.07 -11.33 6.57
C ASN A 233 -4.31 -12.56 7.09
N PRO A 234 -4.63 -13.77 6.58
CA PRO A 234 -4.00 -15.02 7.03
C PRO A 234 -2.54 -15.19 6.57
N TYR A 235 -2.06 -14.33 5.65
CA TYR A 235 -0.75 -14.47 5.01
C TYR A 235 0.35 -13.63 5.67
N GLY A 236 -0.01 -12.72 6.59
CA GLY A 236 0.93 -11.82 7.27
C GLY A 236 1.44 -10.66 6.41
N TYR A 237 0.84 -10.41 5.25
CA TYR A 237 1.24 -9.30 4.37
C TYR A 237 0.77 -7.95 4.92
N PRO A 238 1.52 -6.86 4.69
CA PRO A 238 1.09 -5.52 5.05
C PRO A 238 -0.03 -5.08 4.10
N ALA A 239 -1.22 -4.87 4.65
CA ALA A 239 -2.36 -4.45 3.88
C ALA A 239 -3.33 -3.61 4.71
N LYS A 240 -4.15 -2.81 4.04
CA LYS A 240 -5.11 -1.90 4.65
C LYS A 240 -6.15 -1.46 3.62
N ASP A 241 -7.42 -1.68 3.93
CA ASP A 241 -8.56 -1.12 3.21
C ASP A 241 -9.31 -0.14 4.12
N ARG A 242 -9.32 1.15 3.76
CA ARG A 242 -10.14 2.16 4.46
C ARG A 242 -11.52 2.34 3.81
N SER A 243 -11.74 1.80 2.62
CA SER A 243 -13.05 1.84 1.96
C SER A 243 -14.04 0.91 2.65
N GLY A 244 -13.55 -0.20 3.20
CA GLY A 244 -14.32 -1.28 3.82
C GLY A 244 -15.28 -1.92 2.84
N ARG A 245 -14.82 -2.09 1.59
CA ARG A 245 -15.56 -2.69 0.47
C ARG A 245 -14.81 -3.85 -0.18
N LEU A 246 -13.50 -3.94 0.04
CA LEU A 246 -12.69 -4.98 -0.54
C LEU A 246 -12.79 -6.26 0.29
N ASP A 247 -12.67 -7.40 -0.36
CA ASP A 247 -12.46 -8.68 0.31
C ASP A 247 -11.00 -8.83 0.71
N VAL A 248 -10.68 -9.83 1.56
CA VAL A 248 -9.29 -10.10 1.96
C VAL A 248 -8.41 -10.36 0.74
N ILE A 249 -8.96 -11.08 -0.24
CA ILE A 249 -8.30 -11.48 -1.48
C ILE A 249 -9.12 -10.92 -2.64
N GLU A 250 -8.48 -10.21 -3.55
CA GLU A 250 -9.08 -9.72 -4.80
C GLU A 250 -8.25 -10.17 -6.00
N GLU A 251 -8.88 -10.26 -7.16
CA GLU A 251 -8.19 -10.42 -8.43
C GLU A 251 -7.20 -9.24 -8.64
N PRO A 252 -5.98 -9.49 -9.17
CA PRO A 252 -4.97 -8.44 -9.38
C PRO A 252 -5.31 -7.56 -10.61
N HIS A 253 -6.47 -6.92 -10.58
CA HIS A 253 -6.99 -6.05 -11.64
C HIS A 253 -7.34 -4.68 -11.05
N LEU A 254 -6.49 -3.68 -11.30
CA LEU A 254 -6.58 -2.37 -10.66
C LEU A 254 -7.85 -1.60 -11.03
N GLY A 255 -8.30 -1.63 -12.29
CA GLY A 255 -9.54 -0.97 -12.70
C GLY A 255 -10.79 -1.52 -12.00
N ARG A 256 -10.91 -2.86 -11.87
CA ARG A 256 -11.98 -3.52 -11.12
C ARG A 256 -11.89 -3.22 -9.63
N LEU A 257 -10.69 -3.23 -9.05
CA LEU A 257 -10.44 -2.86 -7.66
C LEU A 257 -10.94 -1.43 -7.38
N MET A 258 -10.56 -0.46 -8.21
CA MET A 258 -11.01 0.93 -8.08
C MET A 258 -12.53 1.04 -8.22
N THR A 259 -13.12 0.35 -9.19
CA THR A 259 -14.58 0.30 -9.38
C THR A 259 -15.28 -0.20 -8.12
N LYS A 260 -14.76 -1.27 -7.50
CA LYS A 260 -15.29 -1.81 -6.25
C LYS A 260 -15.15 -0.82 -5.08
N ILE A 261 -14.02 -0.12 -4.97
CA ILE A 261 -13.80 0.93 -3.95
C ILE A 261 -14.77 2.10 -4.11
N HIS A 262 -15.08 2.51 -5.35
CA HIS A 262 -16.03 3.59 -5.65
C HIS A 262 -17.50 3.14 -5.57
N GLY A 263 -17.76 1.84 -5.56
CA GLY A 263 -19.10 1.26 -5.50
C GLY A 263 -19.90 1.63 -4.24
N PRO A 264 -21.18 1.22 -4.17
CA PRO A 264 -22.02 1.47 -3.00
C PRO A 264 -21.40 0.85 -1.74
N VAL A 265 -21.43 1.60 -0.63
CA VAL A 265 -21.00 1.09 0.68
C VAL A 265 -22.13 0.24 1.26
N THR A 266 -21.85 -1.00 1.63
CA THR A 266 -22.76 -1.77 2.50
C THR A 266 -22.93 -1.03 3.83
N PRO A 267 -24.16 -0.83 4.33
CA PRO A 267 -24.39 -0.10 5.58
C PRO A 267 -23.48 -0.56 6.72
N ALA A 268 -23.02 0.39 7.54
CA ALA A 268 -22.10 0.08 8.64
C ALA A 268 -22.64 -1.00 9.59
N SER A 269 -23.97 -1.04 9.78
CA SER A 269 -24.67 -2.05 10.58
C SER A 269 -24.43 -3.48 10.10
N ASP A 270 -24.25 -3.66 8.79
CA ASP A 270 -24.24 -4.99 8.16
C ASP A 270 -22.80 -5.48 7.95
N ARG A 271 -21.81 -4.56 7.98
CA ARG A 271 -20.39 -4.88 7.74
C ARG A 271 -19.51 -4.81 8.99
N LEU A 272 -19.92 -4.11 10.06
CA LEU A 272 -19.13 -3.97 11.28
C LEU A 272 -19.68 -4.88 12.37
N SER A 273 -18.87 -5.85 12.79
CA SER A 273 -19.12 -6.60 14.02
C SER A 273 -18.29 -6.01 15.15
N PHE A 274 -18.96 -5.58 16.23
CA PHE A 274 -18.31 -5.10 17.45
C PHE A 274 -18.13 -6.21 18.50
N ALA A 275 -18.67 -7.41 18.24
CA ALA A 275 -18.55 -8.55 19.11
C ALA A 275 -17.22 -9.28 18.87
N ARG A 276 -16.60 -9.76 19.94
CA ARG A 276 -15.46 -10.69 19.81
C ARG A 276 -15.97 -11.97 19.14
N PRO A 277 -15.26 -12.53 18.13
CA PRO A 277 -15.62 -13.84 17.59
C PRO A 277 -15.70 -14.87 18.72
N ALA A 278 -16.80 -15.63 18.76
CA ALA A 278 -16.91 -16.75 19.68
C ALA A 278 -15.77 -17.75 19.38
N PRO A 279 -15.18 -18.40 20.40
CA PRO A 279 -14.27 -19.51 20.17
C PRO A 279 -14.94 -20.52 19.24
N ILE A 280 -14.25 -20.94 18.17
CA ILE A 280 -14.72 -22.04 17.35
C ILE A 280 -14.73 -23.27 18.26
N GLU A 281 -15.92 -23.77 18.61
CA GLU A 281 -16.05 -25.05 19.30
C GLU A 281 -15.53 -26.13 18.36
N THR A 282 -14.33 -26.63 18.62
CA THR A 282 -13.82 -27.82 17.95
C THR A 282 -14.75 -28.96 18.31
N GLN A 283 -15.62 -29.37 17.37
CA GLN A 283 -16.38 -30.60 17.52
C GLN A 283 -15.37 -31.75 17.58
N THR A 284 -15.07 -32.21 18.79
CA THR A 284 -14.41 -33.49 19.00
C THR A 284 -15.38 -34.56 18.50
N ASN A 285 -15.11 -35.09 17.30
CA ASN A 285 -15.75 -36.30 16.80
C ASN A 285 -15.57 -37.42 17.83
N THR A 286 -16.58 -37.61 18.68
CA THR A 286 -16.71 -38.77 19.52
C THR A 286 -17.62 -39.74 18.78
N GLU A 287 -17.09 -40.38 17.73
CA GLU A 287 -17.78 -41.49 17.07
C GLU A 287 -17.16 -42.82 17.50
N ALA A 288 -17.99 -43.56 18.25
CA ALA A 288 -18.16 -45.00 18.25
C ALA A 288 -16.93 -45.90 18.50
N ARG A 289 -16.78 -46.32 19.77
CA ARG A 289 -16.41 -47.73 20.07
C ARG A 289 -17.62 -48.43 20.69
N SER A 290 -18.52 -48.91 19.83
CA SER A 290 -19.53 -49.89 20.22
C SER A 290 -18.93 -51.31 20.17
N SER A 291 -19.02 -52.00 21.31
CA SER A 291 -19.23 -53.44 21.45
C SER A 291 -18.33 -54.40 20.63
N ALA A 292 -17.27 -54.90 21.27
CA ALA A 292 -16.74 -56.23 21.01
C ALA A 292 -16.82 -57.05 22.31
N SER A 293 -17.56 -58.16 22.24
CA SER A 293 -17.82 -59.07 23.34
C SER A 293 -16.54 -59.72 23.86
N MET A 294 -16.36 -59.78 25.18
CA MET A 294 -15.40 -60.69 25.80
C MET A 294 -16.07 -61.36 26.99
N GLN A 295 -16.43 -62.62 26.79
CA GLN A 295 -16.84 -63.54 27.84
C GLN A 295 -15.72 -63.66 28.90
N PRO A 296 -16.03 -63.78 30.20
CA PRO A 296 -15.03 -64.05 31.21
C PRO A 296 -14.51 -65.48 31.05
N ARG A 297 -13.21 -65.63 30.78
CA ARG A 297 -12.51 -66.91 30.95
C ARG A 297 -12.08 -67.02 32.41
N ASP A 298 -12.65 -68.00 33.10
CA ASP A 298 -12.10 -68.57 34.32
C ASP A 298 -10.64 -68.96 34.11
N THR A 299 -9.74 -68.37 34.89
CA THR A 299 -8.41 -68.95 35.14
C THR A 299 -8.16 -68.91 36.64
N ALA A 300 -8.27 -70.07 37.25
CA ALA A 300 -7.95 -70.38 38.63
C ALA A 300 -6.48 -70.03 38.94
N HIS A 301 -6.27 -69.41 40.09
CA HIS A 301 -4.98 -69.26 40.75
C HIS A 301 -4.58 -70.60 41.40
N PRO A 302 -3.37 -71.14 41.18
CA PRO A 302 -2.85 -72.21 42.03
C PRO A 302 -2.26 -71.61 43.31
N GLU A 303 -2.76 -72.10 44.44
CA GLU A 303 -2.21 -71.92 45.77
C GLU A 303 -0.79 -72.52 45.86
N HIS A 304 0.17 -71.72 46.32
CA HIS A 304 1.46 -72.24 46.76
C HIS A 304 1.37 -72.59 48.25
N LYS A 305 1.43 -73.89 48.55
CA LYS A 305 1.52 -74.47 49.90
C LYS A 305 2.73 -73.95 50.65
N GLY A 306 2.52 -73.65 51.94
CA GLY A 306 3.59 -73.39 52.91
C GLY A 306 4.17 -74.68 53.51
N ALA A 307 5.47 -74.59 53.82
CA ALA A 307 6.26 -75.28 54.85
C ALA A 307 6.34 -76.82 54.87
N GLN A 308 7.55 -77.31 54.61
CA GLN A 308 8.40 -77.98 55.62
C GLN A 308 9.85 -77.50 55.44
#